data_AF-A0A0Q5P415-F1
#
_entry.id   AF-A0A0Q5P415-F1
#
_cell.length_a   1.000
_cell.length_b   1.000
_cell.length_c   1.000
_cell.angle_alpha   90.00
_cell.angle_beta   90.00
_cell.angle_gamma   90.00
#
_symmetry.space_group_name_H-M   'P 1'
#
loop_
_entity.id
_entity.type
_entity.pdbx_description
1 polymer ?
#
loop_
_entity_poly.entity_id
_entity_poly.type
_entity_poly.pdbx_seq_one_letter_code
_entity_poly.pdbx_strand_id
1 'polypeptide(L)'
;MPIVLTGDYHGGVTLQSNGGEIVGGNAPVFKLGDLADPGPEHRLNARIRGINLTGPGKEGTDSAAVAIENTADVFLADGIYRQFRYAVRSTGGLLWDAYNLTLRDSGYGLYATETPDFAPNSINLYSTRIVKCDTAIYTSNNPNGVFSFWGGEIEGNNERGHDRDSKKVVEHENAGSTNYIGAHFESNSGQYNLYFNGADQTKSLMMLGCQVIAGAREQVHVERGRGSFIASRITSGGKAGIVFGVQASGTVIDCEADIGGPGVGNVAALRHGRLAFGANPTSVDPLITATAAAMREARGVAARWQGDTIQLQFCDEAGRINGRLQTSTNDHVLHNANTGGGWIVAAGDHPVVRIGRGGAQAIEGSAPNATLCGTAALPWAGGYTQTAFRVTSDRRVKRDIRPIDERERAVARRCKGLLGAFRLNSEYDRDGNRAVLHYGVIAQDIIAAFEAEGLDALATSIVRHTVWPAQPGDAGVDDEARSDAERGGDLYSVNYEQLYALLISAL
;
A
#
# COMPACT_ATOMS: atom_id res chain seq x y z
N MET A 1 11.65 49.23 -35.62
CA MET A 1 12.73 48.23 -35.81
C MET A 1 13.14 47.72 -34.43
N PRO A 2 13.50 46.44 -34.28
CA PRO A 2 14.02 45.92 -33.01
C PRO A 2 15.26 46.69 -32.55
N ILE A 3 15.45 46.80 -31.24
CA ILE A 3 16.75 47.10 -30.62
C ILE A 3 17.49 45.75 -30.57
N VAL A 4 18.52 45.63 -31.40
CA VAL A 4 19.26 44.38 -31.60
C VAL A 4 20.60 44.45 -30.87
N LEU A 5 20.87 43.49 -29.98
CA LEU A 5 22.13 43.34 -29.24
C LEU A 5 22.75 41.97 -29.57
N THR A 6 23.67 41.94 -30.54
CA THR A 6 24.22 40.71 -31.16
C THR A 6 25.76 40.67 -31.14
N GLY A 7 26.42 41.07 -30.04
CA GLY A 7 27.90 41.14 -29.96
C GLY A 7 28.46 40.71 -28.61
N ASP A 8 29.77 40.52 -28.52
CA ASP A 8 30.48 40.25 -27.26
C ASP A 8 30.74 41.56 -26.52
N TYR A 9 29.91 41.84 -25.51
CA TYR A 9 30.01 43.07 -24.72
C TYR A 9 30.98 42.96 -23.54
N HIS A 10 31.64 41.81 -23.34
CA HIS A 10 32.56 41.52 -22.22
C HIS A 10 32.05 42.01 -20.84
N GLY A 11 32.34 43.26 -20.48
CA GLY A 11 31.86 43.95 -19.28
C GLY A 11 30.35 44.17 -19.21
N GLY A 12 29.62 43.87 -20.29
CA GLY A 12 28.16 43.85 -20.36
C GLY A 12 27.54 45.13 -20.90
N VAL A 13 26.24 45.06 -21.19
CA VAL A 13 25.43 46.19 -21.68
C VAL A 13 24.25 46.42 -20.75
N THR A 14 24.05 47.66 -20.30
CA THR A 14 22.90 48.03 -19.46
C THR A 14 22.00 49.03 -20.18
N LEU A 15 20.72 48.68 -20.29
CA LEU A 15 19.64 49.52 -20.80
C LEU A 15 18.68 49.77 -19.64
N GLN A 16 18.52 51.04 -19.26
CA GLN A 16 17.73 51.41 -18.10
C GLN A 16 16.79 52.57 -18.39
N SER A 17 15.59 52.50 -17.82
CA SER A 17 14.66 53.62 -17.71
C SER A 17 14.07 53.68 -16.30
N ASN A 18 13.28 54.72 -16.01
CA ASN A 18 12.54 54.87 -14.76
C ASN A 18 11.03 54.80 -15.04
N GLY A 19 10.58 53.66 -15.56
CA GLY A 19 9.19 53.42 -15.97
C GLY A 19 8.82 53.93 -17.36
N GLY A 20 9.82 54.28 -18.20
CA GLY A 20 9.58 54.70 -19.58
C GLY A 20 8.98 53.58 -20.43
N GLU A 21 8.15 53.94 -21.40
CA GLU A 21 7.40 53.01 -22.25
C GLU A 21 8.00 52.95 -23.66
N ILE A 22 8.21 51.74 -24.20
CA ILE A 22 8.54 51.50 -25.60
C ILE A 22 7.42 50.67 -26.23
N VAL A 23 6.85 51.19 -27.32
CA VAL A 23 5.79 50.50 -28.07
C VAL A 23 6.39 49.73 -29.24
N GLY A 24 6.20 48.41 -29.21
CA GLY A 24 6.65 47.45 -30.22
C GLY A 24 5.61 47.13 -31.29
N GLY A 25 6.09 46.66 -32.44
CA GLY A 25 5.25 46.12 -33.52
C GLY A 25 5.23 44.60 -33.53
N ASN A 26 5.06 44.00 -34.71
CA ASN A 26 4.99 42.54 -34.89
C ASN A 26 6.33 41.80 -34.78
N ALA A 27 7.42 42.50 -34.44
CA ALA A 27 8.75 41.94 -34.25
C ALA A 27 9.19 42.15 -32.79
N PRO A 28 10.22 41.43 -32.30
CA PRO A 28 10.77 41.66 -30.96
C PRO A 28 11.13 43.13 -30.72
N VAL A 29 10.89 43.66 -29.52
CA VAL A 29 11.40 45.00 -29.14
C VAL A 29 12.88 44.92 -28.84
N PHE A 30 13.28 44.02 -27.96
CA PHE A 30 14.68 43.66 -27.74
C PHE A 30 14.96 42.29 -28.35
N LYS A 31 15.93 42.21 -29.24
CA LYS A 31 16.50 40.95 -29.75
C LYS A 31 17.91 40.80 -29.20
N LEU A 32 18.13 39.79 -28.37
CA LEU A 32 19.35 39.54 -27.62
C LEU A 32 19.98 38.22 -28.08
N GLY A 33 21.23 38.24 -28.55
CA GLY A 33 21.98 37.04 -28.91
C GLY A 33 22.04 36.76 -30.41
N ASP A 34 21.67 35.55 -30.82
CA ASP A 34 21.93 34.90 -32.12
C ASP A 34 23.41 34.48 -32.29
N LEU A 35 24.00 33.93 -31.22
CA LEU A 35 25.41 33.52 -31.16
C LEU A 35 25.47 31.99 -31.26
N ALA A 36 25.58 31.47 -32.49
CA ALA A 36 25.51 30.03 -32.74
C ALA A 36 26.76 29.24 -32.31
N ASP A 37 27.98 29.81 -32.35
CA ASP A 37 29.23 29.12 -32.00
C ASP A 37 30.42 30.12 -31.83
N PRO A 38 31.35 29.95 -30.86
CA PRO A 38 31.36 28.99 -29.75
C PRO A 38 30.34 29.36 -28.67
N GLY A 39 29.77 28.34 -28.01
CA GLY A 39 28.61 28.48 -27.12
C GLY A 39 28.83 29.28 -25.81
N PRO A 40 28.43 28.76 -24.63
CA PRO A 40 28.20 29.50 -23.36
C PRO A 40 29.35 30.35 -22.78
N GLU A 41 30.48 30.45 -23.49
CA GLU A 41 31.60 31.34 -23.22
C GLU A 41 31.25 32.81 -23.53
N HIS A 42 30.41 33.08 -24.53
CA HIS A 42 29.92 34.44 -24.83
C HIS A 42 28.68 34.78 -24.01
N ARG A 43 28.94 35.24 -22.78
CA ARG A 43 27.93 35.91 -21.94
C ARG A 43 27.62 37.26 -22.57
N LEU A 44 26.40 37.44 -23.07
CA LEU A 44 25.95 38.75 -23.55
C LEU A 44 26.06 39.79 -22.43
N ASN A 45 25.84 39.35 -21.18
CA ASN A 45 25.82 40.16 -19.97
C ASN A 45 24.94 41.40 -20.19
N ALA A 46 23.72 41.16 -20.68
CA ALA A 46 22.75 42.19 -20.98
C ALA A 46 21.82 42.41 -19.80
N ARG A 47 21.74 43.65 -19.32
CA ARG A 47 20.88 44.09 -18.23
C ARG A 47 19.82 45.04 -18.77
N ILE A 48 18.55 44.66 -18.73
CA ILE A 48 17.41 45.51 -19.11
C ILE A 48 16.58 45.79 -17.86
N ARG A 49 16.47 47.05 -17.44
CA ARG A 49 15.84 47.42 -16.15
C ARG A 49 14.93 48.63 -16.22
N GLY A 50 13.78 48.57 -15.57
CA GLY A 50 12.92 49.75 -15.39
C GLY A 50 12.23 50.24 -16.66
N ILE A 51 12.13 49.39 -17.69
CA ILE A 51 11.52 49.72 -18.99
C ILE A 51 10.20 48.99 -19.12
N ASN A 52 9.14 49.70 -19.50
CA ASN A 52 7.84 49.14 -19.86
C ASN A 52 7.78 48.91 -21.36
N LEU A 53 7.26 47.77 -21.77
CA LEU A 53 7.16 47.35 -23.17
C LEU A 53 5.72 46.98 -23.49
N THR A 54 5.16 47.60 -24.53
CA THR A 54 3.81 47.31 -25.01
C THR A 54 3.83 46.86 -26.46
N GLY A 55 3.27 45.69 -26.73
CA GLY A 55 3.21 45.10 -28.06
C GLY A 55 1.88 45.35 -28.80
N PRO A 56 1.73 44.77 -29.99
CA PRO A 56 0.57 44.96 -30.86
C PRO A 56 -0.67 44.12 -30.46
N GLY A 57 -0.53 43.18 -29.53
CA GLY A 57 -1.57 42.24 -29.09
C GLY A 57 -1.07 40.79 -28.95
N LYS A 58 -1.90 39.92 -28.36
CA LYS A 58 -1.58 38.50 -28.08
C LYS A 58 -1.40 37.63 -29.34
N GLU A 59 -2.01 38.04 -30.45
CA GLU A 59 -2.10 37.27 -31.70
C GLU A 59 -0.96 37.57 -32.70
N GLY A 60 -0.08 38.54 -32.41
CA GLY A 60 1.00 38.93 -33.33
C GLY A 60 2.08 37.84 -33.43
N THR A 61 2.15 37.12 -34.56
CA THR A 61 2.86 35.84 -34.71
C THR A 61 4.32 35.79 -34.21
N ASP A 62 5.08 36.87 -34.37
CA ASP A 62 6.50 36.95 -33.97
C ASP A 62 6.80 38.06 -32.94
N SER A 63 5.75 38.70 -32.40
CA SER A 63 5.90 39.81 -31.48
C SER A 63 6.44 39.35 -30.11
N ALA A 64 7.53 39.98 -29.66
CA ALA A 64 8.09 39.71 -28.33
C ALA A 64 8.55 41.00 -27.63
N ALA A 65 8.44 41.07 -26.31
CA ALA A 65 9.02 42.20 -25.57
C ALA A 65 10.55 42.04 -25.54
N VAL A 66 11.00 40.87 -25.10
CA VAL A 66 12.41 40.45 -25.14
C VAL A 66 12.50 39.06 -25.78
N ALA A 67 13.28 38.95 -26.85
CA ALA A 67 13.69 37.69 -27.44
C ALA A 67 15.15 37.41 -27.08
N ILE A 68 15.39 36.33 -26.35
CA ILE A 68 16.70 35.77 -25.99
C ILE A 68 16.93 34.58 -26.91
N GLU A 69 17.92 34.66 -27.79
CA GLU A 69 18.15 33.65 -28.83
C GLU A 69 19.60 33.19 -28.76
N ASN A 70 19.85 31.89 -28.56
CA ASN A 70 21.20 31.30 -28.55
C ASN A 70 22.25 32.15 -27.82
N THR A 71 22.00 32.44 -26.54
CA THR A 71 22.89 33.32 -25.75
C THR A 71 22.75 33.06 -24.25
N ALA A 72 23.66 33.64 -23.47
CA ALA A 72 23.72 33.47 -22.02
C ALA A 72 23.87 34.80 -21.26
N ASP A 73 23.56 34.79 -19.96
CA ASP A 73 23.75 35.92 -19.02
C ASP A 73 22.90 37.14 -19.40
N VAL A 74 21.58 36.96 -19.32
CA VAL A 74 20.60 38.03 -19.52
C VAL A 74 19.91 38.32 -18.19
N PHE A 75 19.66 39.59 -17.91
CA PHE A 75 18.98 40.03 -16.71
C PHE A 75 17.88 41.02 -17.04
N LEU A 76 16.67 40.71 -16.62
CA LEU A 76 15.49 41.56 -16.82
C LEU A 76 14.97 41.98 -15.45
N ALA A 77 14.70 43.27 -15.22
CA ALA A 77 14.12 43.68 -13.96
C ALA A 77 13.21 44.90 -14.03
N ASP A 78 12.30 45.01 -13.06
CA ASP A 78 11.55 46.23 -12.75
C ASP A 78 10.74 46.79 -13.95
N GLY A 79 10.35 45.94 -14.89
CA GLY A 79 9.62 46.31 -16.11
C GLY A 79 8.24 45.66 -16.21
N ILE A 80 7.35 46.29 -16.97
CA ILE A 80 6.03 45.74 -17.33
C ILE A 80 6.02 45.40 -18.82
N TYR A 81 5.92 44.12 -19.18
CA TYR A 81 5.88 43.64 -20.56
C TYR A 81 4.48 43.12 -20.88
N ARG A 82 3.82 43.75 -21.87
CA ARG A 82 2.40 43.49 -22.13
C ARG A 82 2.01 43.50 -23.59
N GLN A 83 0.91 42.82 -23.92
CA GLN A 83 0.31 42.80 -25.26
C GLN A 83 1.26 42.26 -26.34
N PHE A 84 2.05 41.24 -26.02
CA PHE A 84 2.86 40.52 -27.00
C PHE A 84 2.31 39.11 -27.21
N ARG A 85 2.70 38.46 -28.31
CA ARG A 85 2.60 37.00 -28.39
C ARG A 85 3.50 36.35 -27.35
N TYR A 86 4.72 36.87 -27.17
CA TYR A 86 5.66 36.41 -26.15
C TYR A 86 6.14 37.59 -25.29
N ALA A 87 5.74 37.69 -24.02
CA ALA A 87 6.30 38.74 -23.17
C ALA A 87 7.83 38.55 -23.01
N VAL A 88 8.26 37.30 -22.78
CA VAL A 88 9.65 36.87 -22.97
C VAL A 88 9.70 35.60 -23.81
N ARG A 89 10.48 35.62 -24.89
CA ARG A 89 10.82 34.43 -25.68
C ARG A 89 12.28 34.06 -25.43
N SER A 90 12.56 32.81 -25.09
CA SER A 90 13.90 32.29 -24.83
C SER A 90 14.15 31.01 -25.63
N THR A 91 14.67 31.14 -26.85
CA THR A 91 15.01 30.00 -27.71
C THR A 91 16.51 29.71 -27.61
N GLY A 92 16.90 28.62 -26.95
CA GLY A 92 18.31 28.32 -26.66
C GLY A 92 18.97 29.31 -25.69
N GLY A 93 18.17 29.99 -24.86
CA GLY A 93 18.65 30.92 -23.84
C GLY A 93 19.16 30.21 -22.58
N LEU A 94 20.34 30.59 -22.13
CA LEU A 94 21.03 30.04 -20.96
C LEU A 94 21.19 31.13 -19.88
N LEU A 95 21.23 30.75 -18.60
CA LEU A 95 21.66 31.63 -17.51
C LEU A 95 20.98 33.01 -17.55
N TRP A 96 19.66 33.07 -17.35
CA TRP A 96 19.01 34.37 -17.30
C TRP A 96 18.07 34.50 -16.10
N ASP A 97 18.11 35.70 -15.53
CA ASP A 97 17.42 36.05 -14.30
C ASP A 97 16.41 37.16 -14.55
N ALA A 98 15.21 37.02 -13.99
CA ALA A 98 14.20 38.06 -13.92
C ALA A 98 13.95 38.49 -12.48
N TYR A 99 13.92 39.79 -12.20
CA TYR A 99 13.58 40.32 -10.86
C TYR A 99 12.44 41.32 -10.91
N ASN A 100 11.40 41.10 -10.11
CA ASN A 100 10.26 42.04 -9.96
C ASN A 100 9.67 42.44 -11.33
N LEU A 101 9.63 41.49 -12.27
CA LEU A 101 9.13 41.71 -13.61
C LEU A 101 7.62 41.47 -13.64
N THR A 102 6.87 42.23 -14.43
CA THR A 102 5.44 41.97 -14.66
C THR A 102 5.24 41.59 -16.12
N LEU A 103 4.96 40.31 -16.38
CA LEU A 103 4.63 39.78 -17.69
C LEU A 103 3.10 39.64 -17.75
N ARG A 104 2.43 40.36 -18.65
CA ARG A 104 0.97 40.40 -18.60
C ARG A 104 0.27 40.54 -19.93
N ASP A 105 -1.00 40.19 -19.95
CA ASP A 105 -1.90 40.44 -21.09
C ASP A 105 -1.29 39.98 -22.44
N SER A 106 -0.54 38.88 -22.43
CA SER A 106 0.25 38.37 -23.56
C SER A 106 -0.17 36.94 -23.91
N GLY A 107 0.21 36.43 -25.08
CA GLY A 107 -0.06 35.03 -25.44
C GLY A 107 0.68 34.09 -24.46
N TYR A 108 1.99 34.27 -24.37
CA TYR A 108 2.85 33.65 -23.37
C TYR A 108 3.45 34.71 -22.45
N GLY A 109 3.48 34.45 -21.14
CA GLY A 109 4.34 35.19 -20.23
C GLY A 109 5.81 34.88 -20.52
N LEU A 110 6.19 33.62 -20.29
CA LEU A 110 7.48 33.08 -20.68
C LEU A 110 7.28 31.91 -21.64
N TYR A 111 7.98 31.96 -22.78
CA TYR A 111 8.11 30.85 -23.70
C TYR A 111 9.58 30.49 -23.87
N ALA A 112 9.98 29.29 -23.41
CA ALA A 112 11.35 28.81 -23.52
C ALA A 112 11.43 27.45 -24.22
N THR A 113 12.26 27.32 -25.24
CA THR A 113 12.46 26.06 -25.97
C THR A 113 13.88 25.95 -26.49
N GLU A 114 14.29 24.74 -26.84
CA GLU A 114 15.58 24.49 -27.47
C GLU A 114 15.67 25.05 -28.89
N THR A 115 16.90 25.23 -29.32
CA THR A 115 17.35 25.28 -30.71
C THR A 115 18.20 24.03 -30.98
N PRO A 116 18.66 23.79 -32.23
CA PRO A 116 19.61 22.70 -32.50
C PRO A 116 20.90 22.79 -31.69
N ASP A 117 21.28 24.00 -31.27
CA ASP A 117 22.56 24.28 -30.62
C ASP A 117 22.43 24.25 -29.09
N PHE A 118 21.35 24.82 -28.54
CA PHE A 118 21.21 25.01 -27.10
C PHE A 118 19.80 24.70 -26.59
N ALA A 119 19.74 24.00 -25.46
CA ALA A 119 18.53 23.81 -24.68
C ALA A 119 18.42 24.88 -23.57
N PRO A 120 17.21 25.37 -23.21
CA PRO A 120 17.05 26.35 -22.15
C PRO A 120 17.59 25.84 -20.82
N ASN A 121 18.37 26.65 -20.12
CA ASN A 121 18.95 26.24 -18.84
C ASN A 121 19.15 27.43 -17.90
N SER A 122 19.07 27.16 -16.59
CA SER A 122 19.29 28.12 -15.52
C SER A 122 18.44 29.37 -15.70
N ILE A 123 17.13 29.18 -15.79
CA ILE A 123 16.14 30.25 -15.86
C ILE A 123 15.63 30.51 -14.45
N ASN A 124 15.83 31.71 -13.92
CA ASN A 124 15.36 32.05 -12.58
C ASN A 124 14.48 33.30 -12.61
N LEU A 125 13.29 33.21 -12.01
CA LEU A 125 12.36 34.33 -11.86
C LEU A 125 12.17 34.62 -10.37
N TYR A 126 12.38 35.87 -9.96
CA TYR A 126 12.33 36.31 -8.57
C TYR A 126 11.27 37.40 -8.40
N SER A 127 10.25 37.13 -7.59
CA SER A 127 9.13 38.06 -7.35
C SER A 127 8.45 38.55 -8.63
N THR A 128 8.45 37.72 -9.67
CA THR A 128 7.85 38.02 -10.96
C THR A 128 6.34 37.80 -10.89
N ARG A 129 5.58 38.68 -11.54
CA ARG A 129 4.12 38.52 -11.72
C ARG A 129 3.85 38.15 -13.17
N ILE A 130 3.22 37.02 -13.40
CA ILE A 130 2.77 36.58 -14.73
C ILE A 130 1.26 36.51 -14.71
N VAL A 131 0.59 37.50 -15.29
CA VAL A 131 -0.87 37.67 -15.09
C VAL A 131 -1.62 37.88 -16.40
N LYS A 132 -2.78 37.27 -16.55
CA LYS A 132 -3.64 37.42 -17.74
C LYS A 132 -3.01 36.95 -19.06
N CYS A 133 -2.00 36.08 -18.97
CA CYS A 133 -1.44 35.42 -20.15
C CYS A 133 -2.27 34.18 -20.50
N ASP A 134 -2.33 33.83 -21.80
CA ASP A 134 -3.07 32.61 -22.21
C ASP A 134 -2.35 31.34 -21.71
N THR A 135 -1.02 31.37 -21.74
CA THR A 135 -0.13 30.45 -21.03
C THR A 135 0.88 31.28 -20.25
N ALA A 136 0.98 31.07 -18.94
CA ALA A 136 1.88 31.86 -18.10
C ALA A 136 3.34 31.47 -18.38
N ILE A 137 3.64 30.18 -18.32
CA ILE A 137 4.99 29.64 -18.52
C ILE A 137 4.88 28.40 -19.40
N TYR A 138 5.67 28.38 -20.45
CA TYR A 138 5.93 27.18 -21.24
C TYR A 138 7.44 26.98 -21.33
N THR A 139 7.91 25.81 -20.90
CA THR A 139 9.30 25.39 -21.14
C THR A 139 9.32 23.99 -21.75
N SER A 140 10.08 23.80 -22.82
CA SER A 140 10.24 22.48 -23.43
C SER A 140 11.68 22.11 -23.77
N ASN A 141 11.93 20.80 -23.79
CA ASN A 141 13.18 20.18 -24.25
C ASN A 141 14.42 20.71 -23.54
N ASN A 142 14.36 20.70 -22.22
CA ASN A 142 15.45 21.08 -21.34
C ASN A 142 15.78 19.96 -20.35
N PRO A 143 16.13 18.75 -20.80
CA PRO A 143 16.24 17.56 -19.95
C PRO A 143 17.30 17.67 -18.85
N ASN A 144 18.31 18.51 -19.05
CA ASN A 144 19.37 18.81 -18.08
C ASN A 144 19.25 20.24 -17.53
N GLY A 145 18.18 20.94 -17.88
CA GLY A 145 17.93 22.32 -17.50
C GLY A 145 17.49 22.45 -16.05
N VAL A 146 17.73 23.64 -15.49
CA VAL A 146 17.13 24.07 -14.23
C VAL A 146 16.22 25.27 -14.48
N PHE A 147 14.99 25.19 -13.96
CA PHE A 147 14.04 26.28 -13.90
C PHE A 147 13.68 26.57 -12.44
N SER A 148 13.71 27.83 -12.03
CA SER A 148 13.32 28.22 -10.67
C SER A 148 12.44 29.47 -10.65
N PHE A 149 11.36 29.41 -9.88
CA PHE A 149 10.47 30.54 -9.62
C PHE A 149 10.40 30.80 -8.12
N TRP A 150 10.82 31.99 -7.71
CA TRP A 150 11.06 32.40 -6.33
C TRP A 150 10.14 33.54 -5.93
N GLY A 151 9.01 33.19 -5.32
CA GLY A 151 7.96 34.12 -4.95
C GLY A 151 7.34 34.80 -6.16
N GLY A 152 6.34 35.64 -5.90
CA GLY A 152 5.56 36.26 -6.95
C GLY A 152 4.30 35.46 -7.28
N GLU A 153 3.72 35.79 -8.41
CA GLU A 153 2.34 35.44 -8.72
C GLU A 153 2.19 34.95 -10.14
N ILE A 154 1.48 33.85 -10.31
CA ILE A 154 1.12 33.26 -11.58
C ILE A 154 -0.40 33.26 -11.64
N GLU A 155 -0.95 34.22 -12.38
CA GLU A 155 -2.37 34.37 -12.63
C GLU A 155 -2.69 33.98 -14.08
N GLY A 156 -3.22 32.77 -14.26
CA GLY A 156 -3.50 32.20 -15.56
C GLY A 156 -4.96 32.39 -15.97
N ASN A 157 -5.18 33.07 -17.10
CA ASN A 157 -6.52 33.44 -17.55
C ASN A 157 -6.81 32.79 -18.90
N ASN A 158 -7.29 31.56 -18.87
CA ASN A 158 -8.08 31.04 -19.97
C ASN A 158 -9.54 31.52 -19.80
N GLU A 159 -9.74 32.84 -19.81
CA GLU A 159 -11.02 33.52 -19.53
C GLU A 159 -12.18 33.03 -20.43
N ARG A 160 -11.85 32.40 -21.57
CA ARG A 160 -12.81 31.85 -22.55
C ARG A 160 -12.74 30.32 -22.70
N GLY A 161 -11.88 29.66 -21.95
CA GLY A 161 -11.60 28.24 -22.13
C GLY A 161 -12.48 27.30 -21.34
N HIS A 162 -12.63 26.09 -21.84
CA HIS A 162 -13.39 25.02 -21.18
C HIS A 162 -12.50 23.79 -20.98
N ASP A 163 -12.97 22.87 -20.16
CA ASP A 163 -12.33 21.62 -19.72
C ASP A 163 -11.88 20.63 -20.82
N ARG A 164 -12.02 20.98 -22.11
CA ARG A 164 -11.62 20.14 -23.25
C ARG A 164 -10.67 20.86 -24.20
N ASP A 165 -10.20 22.06 -23.86
CA ASP A 165 -9.31 22.84 -24.72
C ASP A 165 -7.82 22.52 -24.53
N SER A 166 -7.50 21.58 -23.62
CA SER A 166 -6.15 21.08 -23.34
C SER A 166 -5.14 22.15 -22.93
N LYS A 167 -5.58 23.36 -22.55
CA LYS A 167 -4.66 24.43 -22.17
C LYS A 167 -4.16 24.27 -20.74
N LYS A 168 -2.84 24.40 -20.58
CA LYS A 168 -2.10 24.38 -19.32
C LYS A 168 -1.63 25.79 -19.00
N VAL A 169 -1.82 26.23 -17.75
CA VAL A 169 -1.36 27.57 -17.31
C VAL A 169 0.17 27.60 -17.25
N VAL A 170 0.74 26.61 -16.59
CA VAL A 170 2.18 26.34 -16.56
C VAL A 170 2.42 24.96 -17.14
N GLU A 171 3.32 24.88 -18.10
CA GLU A 171 3.72 23.64 -18.76
C GLU A 171 5.23 23.50 -18.82
N HIS A 172 5.71 22.39 -18.27
CA HIS A 172 7.09 21.93 -18.38
C HIS A 172 7.11 20.57 -19.08
N GLU A 173 7.55 20.54 -20.32
CA GLU A 173 7.56 19.34 -21.17
C GLU A 173 8.99 18.88 -21.48
N ASN A 174 9.27 17.57 -21.38
CA ASN A 174 10.63 17.05 -21.51
C ASN A 174 11.63 17.81 -20.59
N ALA A 175 11.19 18.07 -19.36
CA ALA A 175 11.81 19.04 -18.48
C ALA A 175 12.90 18.43 -17.59
N GLY A 176 13.86 19.27 -17.21
CA GLY A 176 14.85 18.99 -16.18
C GLY A 176 14.32 19.29 -14.78
N SER A 177 15.17 19.82 -13.92
CA SER A 177 14.80 20.18 -12.54
C SER A 177 14.00 21.49 -12.51
N THR A 178 12.82 21.45 -11.90
CA THR A 178 11.89 22.59 -11.84
C THR A 178 11.52 22.90 -10.39
N ASN A 179 11.69 24.15 -9.98
CA ASN A 179 11.46 24.57 -8.59
C ASN A 179 10.49 25.76 -8.52
N TYR A 180 9.52 25.66 -7.62
CA TYR A 180 8.62 26.74 -7.23
C TYR A 180 8.71 26.93 -5.72
N ILE A 181 9.01 28.15 -5.28
CA ILE A 181 9.29 28.45 -3.87
C ILE A 181 8.50 29.70 -3.51
N GLY A 182 7.56 29.59 -2.57
CA GLY A 182 6.73 30.72 -2.12
C GLY A 182 5.84 31.33 -3.20
N ALA A 183 5.54 30.58 -4.27
CA ALA A 183 4.78 31.06 -5.40
C ALA A 183 3.26 31.02 -5.13
N HIS A 184 2.55 32.05 -5.58
CA HIS A 184 1.09 32.09 -5.61
C HIS A 184 0.60 31.72 -7.01
N PHE A 185 -0.29 30.73 -7.10
CA PHE A 185 -0.97 30.34 -8.32
C PHE A 185 -2.47 30.57 -8.14
N GLU A 186 -3.02 31.39 -9.01
CA GLU A 186 -4.46 31.62 -9.13
C GLU A 186 -4.82 31.46 -10.60
N SER A 187 -5.81 30.63 -10.94
CA SER A 187 -6.17 30.51 -12.35
C SER A 187 -7.64 30.31 -12.59
N ASN A 188 -8.14 31.10 -13.54
CA ASN A 188 -9.49 31.05 -14.04
C ASN A 188 -9.51 30.21 -15.32
N SER A 189 -9.97 28.97 -15.18
CA SER A 189 -10.15 27.98 -16.27
C SER A 189 -8.85 27.48 -16.93
N GLY A 190 -8.82 26.18 -17.25
CA GLY A 190 -7.66 25.44 -17.79
C GLY A 190 -7.72 23.96 -17.38
N GLN A 191 -6.90 23.09 -17.99
CA GLN A 191 -6.81 21.68 -17.59
C GLN A 191 -5.99 21.51 -16.30
N TYR A 192 -4.87 22.25 -16.20
CA TYR A 192 -3.92 22.21 -15.08
C TYR A 192 -3.37 23.61 -14.76
N ASN A 193 -3.15 23.89 -13.47
CA ASN A 193 -2.39 25.07 -13.06
C ASN A 193 -0.91 24.86 -13.36
N LEU A 194 -0.41 23.65 -13.08
CA LEU A 194 0.95 23.24 -13.38
C LEU A 194 0.95 21.80 -13.89
N TYR A 195 1.47 21.63 -15.09
CA TYR A 195 1.76 20.32 -15.68
C TYR A 195 3.26 20.14 -15.81
N PHE A 196 3.78 19.08 -15.19
CA PHE A 196 5.19 18.71 -15.25
C PHE A 196 5.34 17.32 -15.86
N ASN A 197 6.09 17.26 -16.95
CA ASN A 197 6.53 16.03 -17.59
C ASN A 197 8.07 16.06 -17.69
N GLY A 198 8.72 15.43 -16.72
CA GLY A 198 10.18 15.31 -16.70
C GLY A 198 10.68 14.57 -17.94
N ALA A 199 11.91 14.81 -18.36
CA ALA A 199 12.55 14.07 -19.45
C ALA A 199 12.64 12.56 -19.15
N ASP A 200 12.78 12.20 -17.88
CA ASP A 200 12.77 10.84 -17.36
C ASP A 200 12.29 10.82 -15.89
N GLN A 201 12.25 9.64 -15.26
CA GLN A 201 11.76 9.44 -13.88
C GLN A 201 12.70 9.98 -12.78
N THR A 202 13.89 10.48 -13.15
CA THR A 202 14.86 11.07 -12.22
C THR A 202 14.68 12.59 -12.08
N LYS A 203 13.99 13.23 -13.03
CA LYS A 203 13.77 14.67 -13.04
C LYS A 203 12.74 15.08 -12.00
N SER A 204 12.92 16.25 -11.42
CA SER A 204 12.17 16.67 -10.24
C SER A 204 11.37 17.94 -10.43
N LEU A 205 10.16 17.95 -9.87
CA LEU A 205 9.39 19.13 -9.55
C LEU A 205 9.43 19.34 -8.03
N MET A 206 9.86 20.51 -7.58
CA MET A 206 9.77 20.92 -6.18
C MET A 206 8.79 22.09 -6.02
N MET A 207 7.88 21.97 -5.06
CA MET A 207 7.01 23.05 -4.62
C MET A 207 7.13 23.22 -3.11
N LEU A 208 7.66 24.36 -2.66
CA LEU A 208 7.89 24.67 -1.25
C LEU A 208 7.13 25.93 -0.85
N GLY A 209 6.27 25.84 0.17
CA GLY A 209 5.53 27.01 0.67
C GLY A 209 4.63 27.67 -0.37
N CYS A 210 4.18 26.91 -1.39
CA CYS A 210 3.38 27.45 -2.48
C CYS A 210 1.90 27.42 -2.12
N GLN A 211 1.17 28.38 -2.67
CA GLN A 211 -0.28 28.47 -2.53
C GLN A 211 -0.89 28.34 -3.93
N VAL A 212 -1.69 27.30 -4.14
CA VAL A 212 -2.36 27.01 -5.41
C VAL A 212 -3.86 26.98 -5.17
N ILE A 213 -4.53 27.98 -5.70
CA ILE A 213 -5.97 28.19 -5.57
C ILE A 213 -6.56 28.10 -6.98
N ALA A 214 -7.38 27.09 -7.24
CA ALA A 214 -8.29 27.16 -8.39
C ALA A 214 -9.63 26.52 -8.06
N GLY A 215 -10.56 26.63 -9.01
CA GLY A 215 -11.90 26.06 -8.92
C GLY A 215 -11.93 24.52 -8.95
N ALA A 216 -12.88 23.94 -9.69
CA ALA A 216 -13.26 22.52 -9.59
C ALA A 216 -12.35 21.50 -10.35
N ARG A 217 -11.05 21.76 -10.55
CA ARG A 217 -10.18 20.97 -11.47
C ARG A 217 -8.88 20.47 -10.81
N GLU A 218 -8.11 19.63 -11.53
CA GLU A 218 -6.80 19.14 -11.09
C GLU A 218 -5.78 20.31 -11.08
N GLN A 219 -4.99 20.46 -10.00
CA GLN A 219 -4.14 21.65 -9.86
C GLN A 219 -2.73 21.39 -10.38
N VAL A 220 -2.04 20.41 -9.78
CA VAL A 220 -0.66 20.09 -10.11
C VAL A 220 -0.59 18.64 -10.56
N HIS A 221 -0.10 18.45 -11.78
CA HIS A 221 0.03 17.14 -12.40
C HIS A 221 1.49 16.83 -12.68
N VAL A 222 1.98 15.72 -12.11
CA VAL A 222 3.32 15.17 -12.34
C VAL A 222 3.13 13.92 -13.20
N GLU A 223 3.32 14.04 -14.52
CA GLU A 223 3.12 12.93 -15.45
C GLU A 223 4.25 11.89 -15.33
N ARG A 224 5.49 12.38 -15.33
CA ARG A 224 6.73 11.60 -15.26
C ARG A 224 7.77 12.36 -14.44
N GLY A 225 8.48 11.66 -13.56
CA GLY A 225 9.48 12.27 -12.68
C GLY A 225 9.12 12.16 -11.19
N ARG A 226 9.74 13.02 -10.38
CA ARG A 226 9.62 13.03 -8.91
C ARG A 226 9.01 14.34 -8.45
N GLY A 227 7.85 14.28 -7.81
CA GLY A 227 7.21 15.46 -7.19
C GLY A 227 7.55 15.57 -5.71
N SER A 228 8.09 16.72 -5.29
CA SER A 228 8.37 17.05 -3.89
C SER A 228 7.55 18.26 -3.47
N PHE A 229 6.55 18.05 -2.63
CA PHE A 229 5.61 19.08 -2.18
C PHE A 229 5.77 19.27 -0.68
N ILE A 230 6.11 20.48 -0.23
CA ILE A 230 6.41 20.75 1.18
C ILE A 230 5.70 22.02 1.62
N ALA A 231 5.00 21.96 2.76
CA ALA A 231 4.35 23.10 3.41
C ALA A 231 3.49 23.95 2.45
N SER A 232 2.90 23.31 1.45
CA SER A 232 2.16 23.97 0.38
C SER A 232 0.67 23.71 0.54
N ARG A 233 -0.16 24.67 0.11
CA ARG A 233 -1.61 24.53 0.10
C ARG A 233 -2.09 24.46 -1.34
N ILE A 234 -2.60 23.32 -1.75
CA ILE A 234 -2.99 23.02 -3.13
C ILE A 234 -4.43 22.51 -3.10
N THR A 235 -5.37 23.45 -3.22
CA THR A 235 -6.80 23.16 -3.10
C THR A 235 -7.42 22.91 -4.46
N SER A 236 -8.19 21.83 -4.61
CA SER A 236 -9.10 21.61 -5.73
C SER A 236 -10.48 21.32 -5.19
N GLY A 237 -11.52 21.94 -5.73
CA GLY A 237 -12.91 21.83 -5.24
C GLY A 237 -13.52 20.44 -5.40
N GLY A 238 -13.03 19.43 -4.65
CA GLY A 238 -13.51 18.04 -4.62
C GLY A 238 -12.72 17.04 -5.47
N LYS A 239 -11.52 17.38 -5.95
CA LYS A 239 -10.62 16.47 -6.69
C LYS A 239 -9.28 16.33 -5.97
N ALA A 240 -8.36 15.54 -6.53
CA ALA A 240 -6.98 15.57 -6.07
C ALA A 240 -6.35 16.95 -6.38
N GLY A 241 -5.68 17.55 -5.41
CA GLY A 241 -4.87 18.75 -5.62
C GLY A 241 -3.58 18.40 -6.37
N ILE A 242 -2.99 17.25 -6.04
CA ILE A 242 -1.77 16.74 -6.67
C ILE A 242 -2.06 15.40 -7.33
N VAL A 243 -1.74 15.28 -8.61
CA VAL A 243 -1.92 14.06 -9.39
C VAL A 243 -0.57 13.51 -9.83
N PHE A 244 -0.35 12.21 -9.59
CA PHE A 244 0.84 11.48 -10.03
C PHE A 244 0.49 10.50 -11.16
N GLY A 245 1.12 10.67 -12.32
CA GLY A 245 1.03 9.79 -13.48
C GLY A 245 1.73 8.44 -13.27
N VAL A 246 1.57 7.51 -14.22
CA VAL A 246 2.06 6.12 -14.10
C VAL A 246 3.57 6.01 -13.94
N GLN A 247 4.33 6.99 -14.45
CA GLN A 247 5.79 7.02 -14.36
C GLN A 247 6.29 8.02 -13.31
N ALA A 248 5.40 8.47 -12.42
CA ALA A 248 5.72 9.42 -11.38
C ALA A 248 5.84 8.77 -10.00
N SER A 249 6.66 9.40 -9.15
CA SER A 249 6.74 9.14 -7.72
C SER A 249 6.80 10.46 -6.95
N GLY A 250 6.65 10.43 -5.63
CA GLY A 250 6.70 11.69 -4.90
C GLY A 250 6.78 11.62 -3.39
N THR A 251 7.05 12.78 -2.82
CA THR A 251 7.05 13.04 -1.37
C THR A 251 6.16 14.26 -1.10
N VAL A 252 5.25 14.14 -0.13
CA VAL A 252 4.32 15.21 0.25
C VAL A 252 4.40 15.45 1.75
N ILE A 253 4.84 16.62 2.19
CA ILE A 253 5.13 16.91 3.60
C ILE A 253 4.36 18.14 4.05
N ASP A 254 3.49 17.98 5.05
CA ASP A 254 2.65 19.03 5.64
C ASP A 254 1.95 19.89 4.59
N CYS A 255 1.50 19.25 3.52
CA CYS A 255 0.73 19.90 2.46
C CYS A 255 -0.77 19.77 2.68
N GLU A 256 -1.49 20.86 2.50
CA GLU A 256 -2.95 20.87 2.39
C GLU A 256 -3.36 20.52 0.96
N ALA A 257 -3.39 19.23 0.64
CA ALA A 257 -3.77 18.75 -0.68
C ALA A 257 -4.28 17.30 -0.63
N ASP A 258 -5.33 16.97 -1.34
CA ASP A 258 -5.63 15.58 -1.65
C ASP A 258 -4.68 15.09 -2.74
N ILE A 259 -4.23 13.83 -2.67
CA ILE A 259 -3.35 13.22 -3.67
C ILE A 259 -4.03 12.07 -4.39
N GLY A 260 -3.74 11.92 -5.68
CA GLY A 260 -4.34 10.87 -6.50
C GLY A 260 -3.54 10.58 -7.77
N GLY A 261 -4.22 9.92 -8.72
CA GLY A 261 -3.62 9.50 -9.99
C GLY A 261 -3.15 8.04 -10.00
N PRO A 262 -2.85 7.50 -11.19
CA PRO A 262 -2.49 6.10 -11.35
C PRO A 262 -1.13 5.73 -10.72
N GLY A 263 -0.21 6.69 -10.55
CA GLY A 263 1.08 6.47 -9.90
C GLY A 263 1.08 6.71 -8.39
N VAL A 264 -0.07 6.97 -7.77
CA VAL A 264 -0.15 7.35 -6.35
C VAL A 264 0.46 6.29 -5.42
N GLY A 265 0.51 5.02 -5.82
CA GLY A 265 1.16 3.95 -5.04
C GLY A 265 2.65 4.20 -4.77
N ASN A 266 3.32 5.05 -5.56
CA ASN A 266 4.73 5.40 -5.43
C ASN A 266 4.97 6.68 -4.59
N VAL A 267 3.99 7.10 -3.79
CA VAL A 267 4.05 8.36 -3.02
C VAL A 267 4.14 8.08 -1.52
N ALA A 268 5.03 8.80 -0.83
CA ALA A 268 5.08 8.86 0.63
C ALA A 268 4.63 10.25 1.10
N ALA A 269 3.77 10.31 2.12
CA ALA A 269 3.25 11.56 2.65
C ALA A 269 3.36 11.64 4.17
N LEU A 270 3.74 12.80 4.70
CA LEU A 270 3.77 13.10 6.13
C LEU A 270 2.88 14.29 6.42
N ARG A 271 1.90 14.13 7.33
CA ARG A 271 1.02 15.22 7.78
C ARG A 271 0.42 14.91 9.14
N HIS A 272 0.19 15.91 9.97
CA HIS A 272 -0.40 15.74 11.31
C HIS A 272 0.38 14.73 12.20
N GLY A 273 1.71 14.65 12.01
CA GLY A 273 2.56 13.68 12.71
C GLY A 273 2.35 12.21 12.29
N ARG A 274 1.78 11.97 11.10
CA ARG A 274 1.48 10.64 10.56
C ARG A 274 2.18 10.44 9.22
N LEU A 275 2.58 9.20 8.95
CA LEU A 275 3.17 8.77 7.68
C LEU A 275 2.16 7.90 6.91
N ALA A 276 1.93 8.21 5.65
CA ALA A 276 1.10 7.40 4.76
C ALA A 276 1.80 7.12 3.43
N PHE A 277 1.54 5.94 2.87
CA PHE A 277 1.95 5.59 1.51
C PHE A 277 0.73 5.54 0.59
N GLY A 278 0.78 6.29 -0.49
CA GLY A 278 -0.29 6.40 -1.50
C GLY A 278 -1.55 7.15 -1.10
N ALA A 279 -1.50 7.97 -0.05
CA ALA A 279 -2.52 8.96 0.34
C ALA A 279 -1.88 10.06 1.20
N ASN A 280 -2.54 11.21 1.37
CA ASN A 280 -2.15 12.24 2.34
C ASN A 280 -2.91 12.00 3.66
N PRO A 281 -2.24 11.79 4.81
CA PRO A 281 -2.93 11.40 6.02
C PRO A 281 -3.73 12.54 6.67
N THR A 282 -4.86 12.19 7.26
CA THR A 282 -5.73 13.05 8.06
C THR A 282 -5.42 12.89 9.55
N SER A 283 -5.96 13.78 10.39
CA SER A 283 -5.75 13.72 11.85
C SER A 283 -6.31 12.45 12.52
N VAL A 284 -7.28 11.79 11.88
CA VAL A 284 -7.94 10.57 12.40
C VAL A 284 -7.30 9.28 11.88
N ASP A 285 -6.36 9.37 10.94
CA ASP A 285 -5.69 8.19 10.39
C ASP A 285 -4.73 7.53 11.41
N PRO A 286 -4.33 6.26 11.17
CA PRO A 286 -3.23 5.61 11.91
C PRO A 286 -1.91 6.40 11.83
N LEU A 287 -0.99 6.15 12.78
CA LEU A 287 0.35 6.73 12.79
C LEU A 287 1.14 6.40 11.51
N ILE A 288 1.05 5.14 11.06
CA ILE A 288 1.61 4.66 9.79
C ILE A 288 0.54 3.87 9.05
N THR A 289 0.33 4.19 7.77
CA THR A 289 -0.66 3.53 6.91
C THR A 289 -0.20 3.43 5.45
N ALA A 290 -0.80 2.51 4.67
CA ALA A 290 -0.55 2.38 3.24
C ALA A 290 -1.86 2.03 2.52
N THR A 291 -2.12 2.64 1.37
CA THR A 291 -3.27 2.26 0.53
C THR A 291 -3.02 0.94 -0.20
N ALA A 292 -4.09 0.31 -0.70
CA ALA A 292 -3.97 -0.91 -1.50
C ALA A 292 -3.12 -0.70 -2.77
N ALA A 293 -3.12 0.50 -3.35
CA ALA A 293 -2.26 0.84 -4.48
C ALA A 293 -0.78 0.82 -4.08
N ALA A 294 -0.42 1.48 -2.98
CA ALA A 294 0.94 1.48 -2.45
C ALA A 294 1.43 0.07 -2.10
N MET A 295 0.55 -0.77 -1.54
CA MET A 295 0.85 -2.16 -1.22
C MET A 295 1.19 -3.00 -2.45
N ARG A 296 0.47 -2.79 -3.58
CA ARG A 296 0.76 -3.46 -4.85
C ARG A 296 2.11 -3.05 -5.41
N GLU A 297 2.40 -1.75 -5.43
CA GLU A 297 3.70 -1.24 -5.90
C GLU A 297 4.86 -1.76 -5.04
N ALA A 298 4.69 -1.81 -3.71
CA ALA A 298 5.69 -2.31 -2.78
C ALA A 298 5.84 -3.85 -2.75
N ARG A 299 5.03 -4.59 -3.51
CA ARG A 299 5.00 -6.06 -3.53
C ARG A 299 4.72 -6.71 -2.15
N GLY A 300 3.82 -6.12 -1.36
CA GLY A 300 3.02 -6.90 -0.39
C GLY A 300 3.41 -6.91 1.10
N VAL A 301 4.15 -5.94 1.64
CA VAL A 301 4.38 -5.82 3.10
C VAL A 301 4.04 -4.42 3.62
N ALA A 302 3.13 -4.32 4.60
CA ALA A 302 2.89 -3.07 5.32
C ALA A 302 2.74 -3.28 6.83
N ALA A 303 3.30 -2.33 7.59
CA ALA A 303 3.02 -2.15 9.01
C ALA A 303 1.95 -1.06 9.18
N ARG A 304 0.89 -1.36 9.94
CA ARG A 304 -0.16 -0.42 10.36
C ARG A 304 -0.06 -0.19 11.86
N TRP A 305 -0.01 1.08 12.26
CA TRP A 305 0.10 1.48 13.68
C TRP A 305 -1.07 2.40 14.03
N GLN A 306 -2.03 1.95 14.84
CA GLN A 306 -3.23 2.73 15.18
C GLN A 306 -3.51 2.71 16.69
N GLY A 307 -3.42 3.86 17.36
CA GLY A 307 -3.60 3.93 18.81
C GLY A 307 -2.52 3.13 19.55
N ASP A 308 -2.95 2.17 20.37
CA ASP A 308 -2.11 1.18 21.08
C ASP A 308 -1.85 -0.09 20.26
N THR A 309 -2.39 -0.18 19.04
CA THR A 309 -2.34 -1.38 18.21
C THR A 309 -1.21 -1.30 17.19
N ILE A 310 -0.31 -2.28 17.22
CA ILE A 310 0.68 -2.52 16.16
C ILE A 310 0.25 -3.75 15.37
N GLN A 311 0.12 -3.58 14.06
CA GLN A 311 -0.27 -4.63 13.14
C GLN A 311 0.71 -4.75 11.98
N LEU A 312 1.21 -5.95 11.73
CA LEU A 312 1.87 -6.32 10.48
C LEU A 312 0.90 -7.15 9.64
N GLN A 313 0.66 -6.74 8.39
CA GLN A 313 -0.26 -7.43 7.48
C GLN A 313 0.47 -7.88 6.22
N PHE A 314 0.29 -9.15 5.86
CA PHE A 314 0.83 -9.76 4.65
C PHE A 314 -0.30 -9.97 3.65
N CYS A 315 -0.12 -9.51 2.40
CA CYS A 315 -1.11 -9.68 1.34
C CYS A 315 -0.54 -10.35 0.09
N ASP A 316 -1.37 -11.07 -0.66
CA ASP A 316 -1.03 -11.53 -2.01
C ASP A 316 -1.06 -10.37 -3.03
N GLU A 317 -0.61 -10.64 -4.26
CA GLU A 317 -0.63 -9.67 -5.38
C GLU A 317 -2.04 -9.17 -5.73
N ALA A 318 -3.09 -9.90 -5.33
CA ALA A 318 -4.48 -9.52 -5.50
C ALA A 318 -5.05 -8.74 -4.30
N GLY A 319 -4.24 -8.45 -3.27
CA GLY A 319 -4.63 -7.70 -2.07
C GLY A 319 -5.35 -8.53 -1.00
N ARG A 320 -5.37 -9.87 -1.09
CA ARG A 320 -5.95 -10.75 -0.07
C ARG A 320 -4.99 -10.93 1.10
N ILE A 321 -5.53 -10.95 2.32
CA ILE A 321 -4.74 -11.09 3.55
C ILE A 321 -4.33 -12.55 3.77
N ASN A 322 -3.02 -12.82 3.70
CA ASN A 322 -2.42 -14.14 3.92
C ASN A 322 -1.88 -14.32 5.35
N GLY A 323 -1.73 -13.22 6.10
CA GLY A 323 -1.35 -13.27 7.50
C GLY A 323 -1.46 -11.91 8.18
N ARG A 324 -1.66 -11.95 9.50
CA ARG A 324 -1.69 -10.76 10.37
C ARG A 324 -0.99 -11.11 11.69
N LEU A 325 -0.02 -10.28 12.07
CA LEU A 325 0.50 -10.21 13.44
C LEU A 325 -0.03 -8.92 14.06
N GLN A 326 -0.77 -9.02 15.16
CA GLN A 326 -1.34 -7.88 15.87
C GLN A 326 -1.08 -8.00 17.36
N THR A 327 -0.73 -6.87 17.98
CA THR A 327 -0.76 -6.73 19.43
C THR A 327 -1.47 -5.42 19.78
N SER A 328 -2.31 -5.46 20.82
CA SER A 328 -3.03 -4.33 21.41
C SER A 328 -3.31 -4.65 22.89
N THR A 329 -3.85 -3.72 23.66
CA THR A 329 -4.21 -3.96 25.07
C THR A 329 -5.28 -5.02 25.28
N ASN A 330 -6.16 -5.25 24.29
CA ASN A 330 -7.32 -6.13 24.41
C ASN A 330 -7.32 -7.33 23.44
N ASP A 331 -6.42 -7.35 22.45
CA ASP A 331 -6.36 -8.37 21.42
C ASP A 331 -4.91 -8.64 20.98
N HIS A 332 -4.52 -9.92 21.02
CA HIS A 332 -3.28 -10.41 20.41
C HIS A 332 -3.66 -11.40 19.29
N VAL A 333 -3.05 -11.26 18.11
CA VAL A 333 -3.27 -12.16 16.97
C VAL A 333 -1.92 -12.54 16.40
N LEU A 334 -1.56 -13.81 16.49
CA LEU A 334 -0.29 -14.31 15.93
C LEU A 334 -0.41 -14.64 14.44
N HIS A 335 -1.54 -15.23 14.01
CA HIS A 335 -1.79 -15.56 12.60
C HIS A 335 -3.29 -15.66 12.28
N ASN A 336 -3.80 -14.73 11.46
CA ASN A 336 -5.13 -14.81 10.85
C ASN A 336 -5.00 -14.73 9.32
N ALA A 337 -5.38 -15.79 8.61
CA ALA A 337 -5.46 -15.83 7.17
C ALA A 337 -6.92 -15.96 6.74
N ASN A 338 -7.35 -15.15 5.76
CA ASN A 338 -8.72 -15.21 5.24
C ASN A 338 -8.97 -16.49 4.40
N THR A 339 -7.93 -17.27 4.16
CA THR A 339 -7.90 -18.53 3.41
C THR A 339 -7.91 -19.74 4.36
N GLY A 340 -9.00 -19.92 5.10
CA GLY A 340 -9.43 -21.24 5.57
C GLY A 340 -8.70 -21.92 6.74
N GLY A 341 -7.65 -21.31 7.32
CA GLY A 341 -6.98 -21.82 8.51
C GLY A 341 -6.33 -20.69 9.30
N GLY A 342 -6.63 -20.59 10.60
CA GLY A 342 -6.05 -19.57 11.46
C GLY A 342 -6.02 -20.02 12.92
N TRP A 343 -4.95 -19.65 13.62
CA TRP A 343 -4.79 -19.85 15.06
C TRP A 343 -5.10 -18.53 15.75
N ILE A 344 -6.21 -18.47 16.50
CA ILE A 344 -6.53 -17.29 17.32
C ILE A 344 -6.10 -17.59 18.76
N VAL A 345 -5.17 -16.78 19.26
CA VAL A 345 -4.81 -16.71 20.69
C VAL A 345 -5.30 -15.35 21.19
N ALA A 346 -6.59 -15.24 21.51
CA ALA A 346 -7.16 -14.01 22.03
C ALA A 346 -7.04 -13.99 23.56
N ALA A 347 -6.66 -12.84 24.11
CA ALA A 347 -6.65 -12.58 25.53
C ALA A 347 -7.81 -11.65 25.88
N GLY A 348 -8.95 -12.22 26.26
CA GLY A 348 -9.80 -11.60 27.30
C GLY A 348 -9.40 -12.18 28.66
N ASP A 349 -10.22 -12.00 29.71
CA ASP A 349 -10.01 -12.55 31.07
C ASP A 349 -9.81 -14.10 31.14
N HIS A 350 -9.91 -14.79 30.01
CA HIS A 350 -9.59 -16.21 29.86
C HIS A 350 -8.77 -16.45 28.57
N PRO A 351 -7.54 -17.00 28.66
CA PRO A 351 -6.78 -17.39 27.47
C PRO A 351 -7.47 -18.60 26.80
N VAL A 352 -7.92 -18.45 25.56
CA VAL A 352 -8.51 -19.55 24.77
C VAL A 352 -7.67 -19.80 23.53
N VAL A 353 -7.18 -21.03 23.36
CA VAL A 353 -6.63 -21.51 22.08
C VAL A 353 -7.77 -22.15 21.29
N ARG A 354 -8.10 -21.59 20.12
CA ARG A 354 -9.10 -22.18 19.21
C ARG A 354 -8.40 -22.83 18.03
N ILE A 355 -8.59 -24.13 17.86
CA ILE A 355 -8.08 -24.92 16.72
C ILE A 355 -9.29 -25.39 15.91
N GLY A 356 -9.45 -24.92 14.67
CA GLY A 356 -10.59 -25.28 13.83
C GLY A 356 -10.43 -24.86 12.38
N ARG A 357 -11.22 -25.48 11.49
CA ARG A 357 -11.24 -25.18 10.05
C ARG A 357 -12.28 -24.12 9.73
N GLY A 358 -11.92 -23.08 8.97
CA GLY A 358 -12.88 -22.13 8.38
C GLY A 358 -13.81 -21.40 9.36
N GLY A 359 -13.35 -21.13 10.59
CA GLY A 359 -14.16 -20.48 11.63
C GLY A 359 -15.06 -21.41 12.45
N ALA A 360 -15.05 -22.72 12.18
CA ALA A 360 -15.72 -23.71 13.03
C ALA A 360 -15.01 -23.78 14.41
N GLN A 361 -15.80 -23.72 15.48
CA GLN A 361 -15.31 -23.84 16.86
C GLN A 361 -15.29 -25.31 17.32
N ALA A 362 -14.85 -26.23 16.46
CA ALA A 362 -14.84 -27.66 16.73
C ALA A 362 -13.48 -28.29 16.41
N ILE A 363 -13.07 -29.27 17.22
CA ILE A 363 -11.96 -30.17 16.92
C ILE A 363 -12.53 -31.29 16.04
N GLU A 364 -12.09 -31.35 14.79
CA GLU A 364 -12.58 -32.29 13.78
C GLU A 364 -11.43 -33.16 13.25
N GLY A 365 -11.74 -34.40 12.86
CA GLY A 365 -10.79 -35.24 12.10
C GLY A 365 -10.56 -34.69 10.70
N SER A 366 -9.42 -35.00 10.09
CA SER A 366 -9.05 -34.51 8.75
C SER A 366 -9.88 -35.18 7.63
N ALA A 367 -10.43 -36.36 7.89
CA ALA A 367 -11.35 -37.06 7.00
C ALA A 367 -12.32 -37.95 7.82
N PRO A 368 -13.52 -38.27 7.30
CA PRO A 368 -14.44 -39.19 7.97
C PRO A 368 -13.80 -40.55 8.23
N ASN A 369 -13.93 -41.07 9.46
CA ASN A 369 -13.42 -42.37 9.87
C ASN A 369 -11.89 -42.57 9.68
N ALA A 370 -11.09 -41.50 9.73
CA ALA A 370 -9.64 -41.55 9.51
C ALA A 370 -8.79 -41.17 10.73
N THR A 371 -9.33 -40.42 11.69
CA THR A 371 -8.59 -39.90 12.85
C THR A 371 -9.26 -40.34 14.15
N LEU A 372 -8.46 -40.73 15.15
CA LEU A 372 -8.90 -41.19 16.47
C LEU A 372 -8.74 -40.11 17.54
N CYS A 373 -9.56 -40.17 18.59
CA CYS A 373 -9.35 -39.43 19.83
C CYS A 373 -8.56 -40.30 20.81
N GLY A 374 -7.23 -40.11 20.84
CA GLY A 374 -6.32 -40.97 21.62
C GLY A 374 -5.95 -42.27 20.90
N THR A 375 -5.07 -43.06 21.53
CA THR A 375 -4.62 -44.38 21.06
C THR A 375 -4.61 -45.38 22.21
N ALA A 376 -4.43 -46.68 21.93
CA ALA A 376 -4.34 -47.70 22.98
C ALA A 376 -3.17 -47.47 23.95
N ALA A 377 -2.06 -46.92 23.44
CA ALA A 377 -0.88 -46.58 24.23
C ALA A 377 -1.04 -45.26 25.01
N LEU A 378 -1.92 -44.37 24.56
CA LEU A 378 -2.17 -43.06 25.16
C LEU A 378 -3.69 -42.80 25.30
N PRO A 379 -4.37 -43.60 26.15
CA PRO A 379 -5.79 -43.42 26.42
C PRO A 379 -6.02 -42.17 27.27
N TRP A 380 -7.17 -41.52 27.10
CA TRP A 380 -7.55 -40.40 27.94
C TRP A 380 -8.05 -40.94 29.28
N ALA A 381 -7.66 -40.30 30.39
CA ALA A 381 -8.11 -40.69 31.72
C ALA A 381 -9.63 -40.48 31.94
N GLY A 382 -10.28 -39.68 31.10
CA GLY A 382 -11.72 -39.41 31.15
C GLY A 382 -12.11 -38.22 30.26
N GLY A 383 -13.38 -37.82 30.30
CA GLY A 383 -13.88 -36.66 29.58
C GLY A 383 -15.17 -36.11 30.19
N TYR A 384 -15.30 -34.78 30.21
CA TYR A 384 -16.53 -34.10 30.60
C TYR A 384 -17.26 -33.63 29.34
N THR A 385 -18.44 -34.17 29.09
CA THR A 385 -19.30 -33.75 27.97
C THR A 385 -20.69 -33.36 28.49
N GLN A 386 -21.27 -32.30 27.91
CA GLN A 386 -22.63 -31.88 28.26
C GLN A 386 -23.70 -32.86 27.72
N THR A 387 -23.35 -33.60 26.66
CA THR A 387 -24.20 -34.60 25.99
C THR A 387 -23.36 -35.81 25.57
N ALA A 388 -23.99 -36.99 25.49
CA ALA A 388 -23.34 -38.22 25.01
C ALA A 388 -22.82 -38.10 23.57
N PHE A 389 -21.83 -38.94 23.22
CA PHE A 389 -21.31 -39.04 21.86
C PHE A 389 -22.38 -39.53 20.88
N ARG A 390 -22.43 -38.93 19.68
CA ARG A 390 -23.29 -39.38 18.59
C ARG A 390 -22.53 -40.36 17.70
N VAL A 391 -22.98 -41.61 17.66
CA VAL A 391 -22.43 -42.64 16.77
C VAL A 391 -23.27 -42.73 15.49
N THR A 392 -22.62 -42.66 14.32
CA THR A 392 -23.30 -42.76 13.03
C THR A 392 -24.01 -44.12 12.89
N SER A 393 -25.33 -44.10 12.72
CA SER A 393 -26.15 -45.33 12.58
C SER A 393 -27.12 -45.25 11.40
N ASP A 394 -26.69 -44.67 10.28
CA ASP A 394 -27.47 -44.60 9.04
C ASP A 394 -27.51 -45.98 8.32
N ARG A 395 -28.69 -46.42 7.87
CA ARG A 395 -28.85 -47.69 7.15
C ARG A 395 -27.99 -47.74 5.87
N ARG A 396 -27.75 -46.61 5.22
CA ARG A 396 -27.01 -46.52 3.95
C ARG A 396 -25.53 -46.85 4.09
N VAL A 397 -24.98 -46.75 5.31
CA VAL A 397 -23.57 -47.04 5.61
C VAL A 397 -23.39 -48.39 6.30
N LYS A 398 -24.44 -49.23 6.37
CA LYS A 398 -24.43 -50.56 7.00
C LYS A 398 -24.77 -51.63 5.97
N ARG A 399 -24.24 -52.84 6.15
CA ARG A 399 -24.55 -54.04 5.35
C ARG A 399 -24.80 -55.23 6.27
N ASP A 400 -25.36 -56.30 5.69
CA ASP A 400 -25.53 -57.61 6.36
C ASP A 400 -26.34 -57.54 7.67
N ILE A 401 -27.40 -56.72 7.67
CA ILE A 401 -28.23 -56.47 8.85
C ILE A 401 -29.14 -57.69 9.09
N ARG A 402 -28.93 -58.40 10.20
CA ARG A 402 -29.77 -59.53 10.66
C ARG A 402 -30.15 -59.40 12.14
N PRO A 403 -31.21 -60.11 12.59
CA PRO A 403 -31.49 -60.27 14.02
C PRO A 403 -30.37 -61.01 14.75
N ILE A 404 -30.32 -60.83 16.07
CA ILE A 404 -29.41 -61.57 16.97
C ILE A 404 -29.90 -63.02 17.08
N ASP A 405 -28.99 -63.97 16.87
CA ASP A 405 -29.28 -65.40 16.87
C ASP A 405 -29.22 -66.03 18.27
N GLU A 406 -29.55 -67.32 18.40
CA GLU A 406 -29.64 -67.97 19.72
C GLU A 406 -28.27 -68.13 20.39
N ARG A 407 -27.19 -68.32 19.62
CA ARG A 407 -25.83 -68.44 20.19
C ARG A 407 -25.37 -67.08 20.72
N GLU A 408 -25.59 -66.02 19.96
CA GLU A 408 -25.32 -64.64 20.40
C GLU A 408 -26.16 -64.26 21.64
N ARG A 409 -27.41 -64.72 21.72
CA ARG A 409 -28.26 -64.54 22.91
C ARG A 409 -27.74 -65.33 24.12
N ALA A 410 -27.23 -66.54 23.91
CA ALA A 410 -26.58 -67.32 24.97
C ALA A 410 -25.32 -66.61 25.50
N VAL A 411 -24.50 -66.07 24.61
CA VAL A 411 -23.36 -65.21 24.97
C VAL A 411 -23.82 -64.00 25.79
N ALA A 412 -24.87 -63.30 25.35
CA ALA A 412 -25.42 -62.17 26.09
C ALA A 412 -25.81 -62.53 27.53
N ARG A 413 -26.45 -63.69 27.75
CA ARG A 413 -26.81 -64.20 29.09
C ARG A 413 -25.58 -64.47 29.95
N ARG A 414 -24.52 -65.06 29.37
CA ARG A 414 -23.25 -65.29 30.08
C ARG A 414 -22.57 -63.98 30.46
N CYS A 415 -22.41 -63.07 29.50
CA CYS A 415 -21.77 -61.77 29.71
C CYS A 415 -22.49 -60.94 30.77
N LYS A 416 -23.83 -61.04 30.89
CA LYS A 416 -24.59 -60.37 31.95
C LYS A 416 -24.15 -60.78 33.36
N GLY A 417 -23.76 -62.04 33.55
CA GLY A 417 -23.27 -62.56 34.83
C GLY A 417 -21.84 -62.11 35.18
N LEU A 418 -21.12 -61.49 34.25
CA LEU A 418 -19.73 -61.04 34.41
C LEU A 418 -19.61 -59.57 34.84
N LEU A 419 -20.72 -58.84 34.95
CA LEU A 419 -20.70 -57.46 35.44
C LEU A 419 -20.22 -57.43 36.90
N GLY A 420 -19.12 -56.72 37.13
CA GLY A 420 -18.45 -56.65 38.42
C GLY A 420 -17.95 -55.25 38.76
N ALA A 421 -17.36 -55.13 39.94
CA ALA A 421 -16.73 -53.92 40.43
C ALA A 421 -15.21 -54.14 40.55
N PHE A 422 -14.41 -53.17 40.11
CA PHE A 422 -12.96 -53.24 40.12
C PHE A 422 -12.34 -51.88 40.41
N ARG A 423 -11.06 -51.86 40.79
CA ARG A 423 -10.24 -50.65 40.91
C ARG A 423 -9.14 -50.70 39.84
N LEU A 424 -8.75 -49.54 39.33
CA LEU A 424 -7.61 -49.45 38.42
C LEU A 424 -6.31 -49.47 39.23
N ASN A 425 -5.32 -50.27 38.81
CA ASN A 425 -4.03 -50.33 39.51
C ASN A 425 -3.36 -48.96 39.58
N SER A 426 -3.35 -48.19 38.49
CA SER A 426 -2.76 -46.85 38.45
C SER A 426 -3.42 -45.87 39.44
N GLU A 427 -4.73 -45.98 39.67
CA GLU A 427 -5.43 -45.18 40.68
C GLU A 427 -5.17 -45.71 42.08
N TYR A 428 -5.09 -47.03 42.26
CA TYR A 428 -4.79 -47.66 43.54
C TYR A 428 -3.36 -47.38 44.02
N ASP A 429 -2.39 -47.40 43.11
CA ASP A 429 -1.00 -47.07 43.42
C ASP A 429 -0.87 -45.61 43.88
N ARG A 430 -1.69 -44.71 43.32
CA ARG A 430 -1.72 -43.28 43.67
C ARG A 430 -2.52 -42.99 44.95
N ASP A 431 -3.72 -43.54 45.07
CA ASP A 431 -4.74 -43.14 46.05
C ASP A 431 -4.98 -44.22 47.13
N GLY A 432 -4.33 -45.39 47.01
CA GLY A 432 -4.48 -46.53 47.92
C GLY A 432 -5.93 -46.99 48.05
N ASN A 433 -6.36 -47.24 49.28
CA ASN A 433 -7.74 -47.65 49.58
C ASN A 433 -8.81 -46.62 49.20
N ARG A 434 -8.43 -45.38 48.87
CA ARG A 434 -9.33 -44.33 48.40
C ARG A 434 -9.56 -44.35 46.89
N ALA A 435 -8.87 -45.21 46.14
CA ALA A 435 -9.09 -45.35 44.71
C ALA A 435 -10.54 -45.69 44.40
N VAL A 436 -11.03 -45.08 43.33
CA VAL A 436 -12.44 -45.13 42.94
C VAL A 436 -12.81 -46.55 42.52
N LEU A 437 -13.99 -46.99 42.95
CA LEU A 437 -14.56 -48.26 42.50
C LEU A 437 -15.27 -48.03 41.17
N HIS A 438 -14.82 -48.73 40.14
CA HIS A 438 -15.40 -48.74 38.80
C HIS A 438 -16.30 -49.96 38.62
N TYR A 439 -17.25 -49.87 37.68
CA TYR A 439 -18.17 -50.96 37.36
C TYR A 439 -18.07 -51.30 35.87
N GLY A 440 -18.02 -52.59 35.56
CA GLY A 440 -17.88 -53.04 34.19
C GLY A 440 -17.55 -54.52 34.07
N VAL A 441 -16.76 -54.88 33.06
CA VAL A 441 -16.36 -56.26 32.76
C VAL A 441 -14.86 -56.34 32.50
N ILE A 442 -14.30 -57.55 32.63
CA ILE A 442 -12.94 -57.87 32.21
C ILE A 442 -12.99 -58.39 30.77
N ALA A 443 -12.16 -57.85 29.88
CA ALA A 443 -12.22 -58.16 28.45
C ALA A 443 -11.99 -59.65 28.16
N GLN A 444 -11.07 -60.29 28.88
CA GLN A 444 -10.75 -61.70 28.75
C GLN A 444 -11.93 -62.60 29.14
N ASP A 445 -12.72 -62.23 30.15
CA ASP A 445 -13.90 -63.01 30.55
C ASP A 445 -14.99 -62.93 29.47
N ILE A 446 -15.10 -61.80 28.76
CA ILE A 446 -15.99 -61.67 27.60
C ILE A 446 -15.53 -62.58 26.46
N ILE A 447 -14.22 -62.67 26.19
CA ILE A 447 -13.67 -63.60 25.19
C ILE A 447 -14.07 -65.04 25.53
N ALA A 448 -13.85 -65.47 26.79
CA ALA A 448 -14.21 -66.79 27.25
C ALA A 448 -15.72 -67.08 27.14
N ALA A 449 -16.57 -66.07 27.36
CA ALA A 449 -18.02 -66.21 27.21
C ALA A 449 -18.46 -66.44 25.76
N PHE A 450 -17.79 -65.81 24.79
CA PHE A 450 -18.01 -66.05 23.35
C PHE A 450 -17.54 -67.46 22.95
N GLU A 451 -16.33 -67.86 23.38
CA GLU A 451 -15.76 -69.16 23.08
C GLU A 451 -16.62 -70.32 23.59
N ALA A 452 -17.23 -70.16 24.77
CA ALA A 452 -18.13 -71.15 25.36
C ALA A 452 -19.37 -71.45 24.50
N GLU A 453 -19.77 -70.53 23.63
CA GLU A 453 -20.88 -70.69 22.67
C GLU A 453 -20.39 -70.93 21.24
N GLY A 454 -19.08 -71.15 21.06
CA GLY A 454 -18.45 -71.39 19.77
C GLY A 454 -18.43 -70.16 18.86
N LEU A 455 -18.36 -68.96 19.44
CA LEU A 455 -18.23 -67.69 18.73
C LEU A 455 -16.87 -67.04 19.03
N ASP A 456 -16.40 -66.19 18.11
CA ASP A 456 -15.16 -65.42 18.27
C ASP A 456 -15.49 -63.97 18.64
N ALA A 457 -15.08 -63.54 19.85
CA ALA A 457 -15.27 -62.17 20.31
C ALA A 457 -14.49 -61.14 19.48
N LEU A 458 -13.30 -61.49 18.99
CA LEU A 458 -12.40 -60.60 18.23
C LEU A 458 -12.85 -60.43 16.77
N ALA A 459 -13.73 -61.31 16.28
CA ALA A 459 -14.44 -61.12 15.02
C ALA A 459 -15.55 -60.05 15.11
N THR A 460 -15.86 -59.57 16.32
CA THR A 460 -16.82 -58.49 16.56
C THR A 460 -16.11 -57.21 16.99
N SER A 461 -16.86 -56.11 17.11
CA SER A 461 -16.32 -54.86 17.67
C SER A 461 -16.43 -54.77 19.20
N ILE A 462 -16.93 -55.79 19.90
CA ILE A 462 -17.17 -55.72 21.35
C ILE A 462 -15.85 -55.74 22.12
N VAL A 463 -14.93 -56.64 21.77
CA VAL A 463 -13.58 -56.70 22.33
C VAL A 463 -12.58 -56.36 21.24
N ARG A 464 -11.61 -55.51 21.58
CA ARG A 464 -10.50 -55.18 20.70
C ARG A 464 -9.18 -55.50 21.39
N HIS A 465 -8.37 -56.33 20.74
CA HIS A 465 -6.95 -56.47 21.06
C HIS A 465 -6.16 -55.50 20.20
N THR A 466 -5.29 -54.70 20.81
CA THR A 466 -4.40 -53.79 20.08
C THR A 466 -2.98 -53.99 20.57
N VAL A 467 -2.07 -54.20 19.62
CA VAL A 467 -0.63 -54.32 19.86
C VAL A 467 0.06 -53.11 19.25
N TRP A 468 1.01 -52.50 19.96
CA TRP A 468 1.86 -51.44 19.44
C TRP A 468 3.35 -51.79 19.63
N PRO A 469 4.18 -51.54 18.61
CA PRO A 469 5.61 -51.84 18.69
C PRO A 469 6.33 -50.87 19.64
N ALA A 470 7.44 -51.33 20.21
CA ALA A 470 8.37 -50.45 20.88
C ALA A 470 8.94 -49.42 19.90
N GLN A 471 9.01 -48.16 20.30
CA GLN A 471 9.66 -47.13 19.50
C GLN A 471 11.19 -47.22 19.69
N PRO A 472 12.01 -46.83 18.70
CA PRO A 472 13.44 -46.65 18.93
C PRO A 472 13.64 -45.54 19.97
N GLY A 473 14.40 -45.79 21.02
CA GLY A 473 14.76 -44.75 21.99
C GLY A 473 15.77 -43.76 21.38
N ASP A 474 15.70 -42.50 21.79
CA ASP A 474 16.74 -41.51 21.45
C ASP A 474 18.06 -41.89 22.14
N ALA A 475 19.17 -41.71 21.43
CA ALA A 475 20.50 -42.05 21.97
C ALA A 475 20.80 -41.21 23.23
N GLY A 476 20.92 -41.88 24.38
CA GLY A 476 21.28 -41.26 25.66
C GLY A 476 20.15 -41.11 26.69
N VAL A 477 18.95 -41.63 26.41
CA VAL A 477 17.86 -41.72 27.41
C VAL A 477 17.88 -43.10 28.05
N ASP A 478 17.96 -43.16 29.38
CA ASP A 478 17.82 -44.43 30.11
C ASP A 478 16.44 -45.03 29.88
N ASP A 479 16.39 -46.34 29.62
CA ASP A 479 15.16 -47.06 29.29
C ASP A 479 14.11 -46.96 30.42
N GLU A 480 14.56 -46.75 31.67
CA GLU A 480 13.75 -46.52 32.87
C GLU A 480 12.93 -45.22 32.83
N ALA A 481 13.40 -44.20 32.10
CA ALA A 481 12.72 -42.90 31.97
C ALA A 481 11.67 -42.86 30.84
N ARG A 482 11.59 -43.93 30.04
CA ARG A 482 10.64 -44.04 28.92
C ARG A 482 9.23 -44.34 29.41
N SER A 483 8.25 -43.76 28.73
CA SER A 483 6.84 -44.06 28.96
C SER A 483 6.49 -45.47 28.50
N ASP A 484 5.47 -46.08 29.12
CA ASP A 484 4.97 -47.41 28.72
C ASP A 484 4.48 -47.43 27.26
N ALA A 485 4.02 -46.28 26.75
CA ALA A 485 3.66 -46.12 25.35
C ALA A 485 4.85 -46.35 24.39
N GLU A 486 6.06 -45.97 24.81
CA GLU A 486 7.28 -46.10 24.01
C GLU A 486 7.90 -47.49 24.09
N ARG A 487 7.67 -48.24 25.18
CA ARG A 487 8.24 -49.58 25.39
C ARG A 487 7.58 -50.68 24.56
N GLY A 488 6.48 -50.39 23.88
CA GLY A 488 5.69 -51.37 23.16
C GLY A 488 4.84 -52.21 24.13
N GLY A 489 3.72 -52.71 23.65
CA GLY A 489 2.79 -53.45 24.50
C GLY A 489 1.52 -53.85 23.78
N ASP A 490 0.61 -54.44 24.53
CA ASP A 490 -0.72 -54.76 24.06
C ASP A 490 -1.79 -54.47 25.12
N LEU A 491 -3.02 -54.28 24.66
CA LEU A 491 -4.16 -54.03 25.53
C LEU A 491 -5.43 -54.62 24.92
N TYR A 492 -6.27 -55.17 25.80
CA TYR A 492 -7.64 -55.53 25.47
C TYR A 492 -8.59 -54.42 25.95
N SER A 493 -9.47 -53.96 25.06
CA SER A 493 -10.46 -52.93 25.35
C SER A 493 -11.88 -53.43 25.03
N VAL A 494 -12.87 -52.91 25.75
CA VAL A 494 -14.29 -53.26 25.56
C VAL A 494 -15.07 -52.04 25.10
N ASN A 495 -15.83 -52.20 24.00
CA ASN A 495 -16.80 -51.21 23.55
C ASN A 495 -18.12 -51.40 24.29
N TYR A 496 -18.28 -50.70 25.42
CA TYR A 496 -19.40 -50.88 26.34
C TYR A 496 -20.77 -50.63 25.69
N GLU A 497 -20.90 -49.69 24.75
CA GLU A 497 -22.18 -49.43 24.07
C GLU A 497 -22.64 -50.62 23.24
N GLN A 498 -21.71 -51.31 22.56
CA GLN A 498 -22.00 -52.51 21.78
C GLN A 498 -22.28 -53.71 22.70
N LEU A 499 -21.49 -53.86 23.77
CA LEU A 499 -21.72 -54.89 24.78
C LEU A 499 -23.12 -54.73 25.40
N TYR A 500 -23.48 -53.52 25.82
CA TYR A 500 -24.80 -53.24 26.39
C TYR A 500 -25.94 -53.50 25.40
N ALA A 501 -25.77 -53.17 24.11
CA ALA A 501 -26.75 -53.51 23.09
C ALA A 501 -26.99 -55.03 23.00
N LEU A 502 -25.92 -55.83 23.07
CA LEU A 502 -26.01 -57.29 23.12
C LEU A 502 -26.68 -57.78 24.41
N LEU A 503 -26.28 -57.27 25.58
CA LEU A 503 -26.87 -57.64 26.87
C LEU A 503 -28.37 -57.35 26.92
N ILE A 504 -28.80 -56.19 26.37
CA ILE A 504 -30.20 -55.78 26.31
C ILE A 504 -31.03 -56.74 25.45
N SER A 505 -30.46 -57.32 24.40
CA SER A 505 -31.18 -58.28 23.54
C SER A 505 -31.60 -59.58 24.23
N ALA A 506 -31.01 -59.86 25.40
CA ALA A 506 -31.30 -61.03 26.22
C ALA A 506 -32.10 -60.71 27.50
N LEU A 507 -32.67 -59.50 27.60
CA LEU A 507 -33.57 -59.10 28.67
C LEU A 507 -34.98 -59.72 28.55
#